data_AF-A0ABD1EGY9-F1
#
_entry.id   AF-A0ABD1EGY9-F1
#
_cell.length_a   1.000
_cell.length_b   1.000
_cell.length_c   1.000
_cell.angle_alpha   90.00
_cell.angle_beta   90.00
_cell.angle_gamma   90.00
#
_symmetry.space_group_name_H-M   'P 1'
#
loop_
_entity.id
_entity.type
_entity.pdbx_description
1 polymer ?
#
loop_
_entity_poly.entity_id
_entity_poly.type
_entity_poly.pdbx_seq_one_letter_code
_entity_poly.pdbx_strand_id
1 'polypeptide(L)'
;MAYSESFLREFFELYKEQECLWKIKLPSYHDKNARKRAMGILVAKFQEVKNDANENFVKKKINNFRTSYKRELKLVKNSSKSDAGSEEIYKPKLWYFELLSFLGDQDLPRTPVSNMFDEEEIRVSLRLIHPTRRRSETSRLPLTGQPVSTTIL
;
A
#
# COMPACT_ATOMS: atom_id res chain seq x y z
N MET A 1 7.50 -4.17 26.73
CA MET A 1 8.01 -2.78 26.78
C MET A 1 7.00 -1.87 26.14
N ALA A 2 6.47 -0.92 26.91
CA ALA A 2 5.67 0.18 26.39
C ALA A 2 6.62 1.28 25.89
N TYR A 3 6.30 1.91 24.76
CA TYR A 3 7.03 3.08 24.26
C TYR A 3 6.42 4.34 24.89
N SER A 4 7.22 5.39 25.07
CA SER A 4 6.69 6.67 25.56
C SER A 4 5.67 7.24 24.57
N GLU A 5 4.74 8.03 25.09
CA GLU A 5 3.71 8.70 24.28
C GLU A 5 4.35 9.67 23.28
N SER A 6 5.36 10.45 23.73
CA SER A 6 6.12 11.37 22.88
C SER A 6 6.76 10.66 21.69
N PHE A 7 7.44 9.55 21.94
CA PHE A 7 8.07 8.75 20.90
C PHE A 7 7.05 8.24 19.87
N LEU A 8 5.90 7.71 20.35
CA LEU A 8 4.87 7.20 19.46
C LEU A 8 4.19 8.30 18.67
N ARG A 9 4.01 9.50 19.24
CA ARG A 9 3.51 10.67 18.53
C ARG A 9 4.42 11.04 17.36
N GLU A 10 5.72 11.21 17.61
CA GLU A 10 6.70 11.50 16.56
C GLU A 10 6.75 10.39 15.49
N PHE A 11 6.66 9.12 15.92
CA PHE A 11 6.58 8.00 15.00
C PHE A 11 5.33 8.07 14.09
N PHE A 12 4.16 8.39 14.64
CA PHE A 12 2.93 8.50 13.87
C PHE A 12 2.93 9.70 12.92
N GLU A 13 3.52 10.81 13.32
CA GLU A 13 3.71 12.00 12.47
C GLU A 13 4.63 11.66 11.27
N LEU A 14 5.79 11.07 11.51
CA LEU A 14 6.67 10.58 10.44
C LEU A 14 5.95 9.60 9.52
N TYR A 15 5.20 8.66 10.09
CA TYR A 15 4.46 7.67 9.32
C TYR A 15 3.34 8.29 8.47
N LYS A 16 2.68 9.34 8.96
CA LYS A 16 1.68 10.11 8.21
C LYS A 16 2.31 10.78 6.98
N GLU A 17 3.51 11.36 7.12
CA GLU A 17 4.24 11.98 6.00
C GLU A 17 4.66 10.99 4.92
N GLN A 18 4.90 9.72 5.29
CA GLN A 18 5.26 8.67 4.35
C GLN A 18 4.03 8.13 3.57
N GLU A 19 3.41 8.98 2.73
CA GLU A 19 2.19 8.64 1.98
C GLU A 19 2.32 7.36 1.15
N CYS A 20 3.51 7.09 0.60
CA CYS A 20 3.81 5.86 -0.15
C CYS A 20 3.62 4.57 0.67
N LEU A 21 3.52 4.64 2.00
CA LEU A 21 3.31 3.48 2.86
C LEU A 21 1.83 3.19 3.16
N TRP A 22 0.91 4.14 2.93
CA TRP A 22 -0.48 4.02 3.39
C TRP A 22 -1.53 4.54 2.41
N LYS A 23 -1.17 5.43 1.48
CA LYS A 23 -2.11 6.09 0.56
C LYS A 23 -2.14 5.36 -0.78
N ILE A 24 -3.03 4.38 -0.89
CA ILE A 24 -3.10 3.43 -2.01
C ILE A 24 -3.37 4.13 -3.35
N LYS A 25 -4.11 5.24 -3.31
CA LYS A 25 -4.49 6.03 -4.50
C LYS A 25 -3.32 6.79 -5.14
N LEU A 26 -2.14 6.85 -4.51
CA LEU A 26 -0.98 7.53 -5.08
C LEU A 26 -0.06 6.57 -5.85
N PRO A 27 0.52 6.98 -6.99
CA PRO A 27 1.50 6.18 -7.72
C PRO A 27 2.68 5.74 -6.85
N SER A 28 3.10 6.60 -5.91
CA SER A 28 4.20 6.34 -4.99
C SER A 28 3.97 5.11 -4.09
N TYR A 29 2.72 4.69 -3.87
CA TYR A 29 2.39 3.45 -3.16
C TYR A 29 2.84 2.18 -3.91
N HIS A 30 2.95 2.26 -5.24
CA HIS A 30 3.45 1.17 -6.07
C HIS A 30 4.96 1.28 -6.34
N ASP A 31 5.59 2.43 -6.04
CA ASP A 31 7.03 2.60 -6.12
C ASP A 31 7.75 1.86 -4.97
N LYS A 32 8.36 0.72 -5.32
CA LYS A 32 9.15 -0.12 -4.41
C LYS A 32 10.30 0.65 -3.77
N ASN A 33 10.96 1.55 -4.50
CA ASN A 33 12.11 2.30 -4.01
C ASN A 33 11.66 3.39 -3.04
N ALA A 34 10.59 4.13 -3.35
CA ALA A 34 10.00 5.08 -2.43
C ALA A 34 9.59 4.40 -1.11
N ARG A 35 8.91 3.27 -1.19
CA ARG A 35 8.50 2.49 -0.01
C ARG A 35 9.67 1.97 0.81
N LYS A 36 10.74 1.52 0.16
CA LYS A 36 11.95 1.08 0.84
C LYS A 36 12.60 2.24 1.60
N ARG A 37 12.72 3.43 0.99
CA ARG A 37 13.25 4.64 1.64
C ARG A 37 12.40 5.06 2.83
N ALA A 38 11.09 5.15 2.63
CA ALA A 38 10.13 5.52 3.68
C ALA A 38 10.15 4.54 4.86
N MET A 39 10.22 3.23 4.58
CA MET A 39 10.37 2.22 5.63
C MET A 39 11.70 2.37 6.39
N GLY A 40 12.78 2.74 5.70
CA GLY A 40 14.07 3.06 6.31
C GLY A 40 13.98 4.21 7.32
N ILE A 41 13.23 5.26 7.00
CA ILE A 41 12.98 6.39 7.93
C ILE A 41 12.30 5.90 9.21
N LEU A 42 11.26 5.08 9.08
CA LEU A 42 10.54 4.54 10.23
C LEU A 42 11.37 3.53 11.05
N VAL A 43 12.25 2.78 10.41
CA VAL A 43 13.23 1.91 11.07
C VAL A 43 14.23 2.73 11.87
N ALA A 44 14.81 3.78 11.28
CA ALA A 44 15.73 4.67 11.97
C ALA A 44 15.08 5.28 13.22
N LYS A 45 13.81 5.72 13.12
CA LYS A 45 13.07 6.22 14.30
C LYS A 45 12.96 5.17 15.40
N PHE A 46 12.63 3.92 15.07
CA PHE A 46 12.57 2.85 16.06
C PHE A 46 13.94 2.47 16.64
N GLN A 47 15.02 2.69 15.90
CA GLN A 47 16.37 2.40 16.38
C GLN A 47 16.82 3.33 17.50
N GLU A 48 16.26 4.55 17.60
CA GLU A 48 16.51 5.47 18.73
C GLU A 48 16.18 4.86 20.10
N VAL A 49 15.17 3.98 20.16
CA VAL A 49 14.71 3.31 21.39
C VAL A 49 15.03 1.82 21.42
N LYS A 50 15.35 1.23 20.26
CA LYS A 50 15.59 -0.21 20.10
C LYS A 50 16.58 -0.45 18.95
N ASN A 51 17.87 -0.52 19.27
CA ASN A 51 18.95 -0.69 18.28
C ASN A 51 18.79 -1.87 17.30
N ASP A 52 18.17 -2.99 17.72
CA ASP A 52 17.94 -4.17 16.88
C ASP A 52 16.63 -4.09 16.06
N ALA A 53 15.95 -2.94 16.06
CA ALA A 53 14.78 -2.74 15.22
C ALA A 53 15.15 -2.86 13.74
N ASN A 54 14.38 -3.68 13.03
CA ASN A 54 14.53 -3.90 11.60
C ASN A 54 13.21 -3.67 10.86
N GLU A 55 13.26 -3.72 9.53
CA GLU A 55 12.10 -3.50 8.67
C GLU A 55 10.92 -4.43 9.02
N ASN A 56 11.18 -5.71 9.33
CA ASN A 56 10.13 -6.67 9.70
C ASN A 56 9.47 -6.31 11.03
N PHE A 57 10.25 -5.84 11.99
CA PHE A 57 9.76 -5.37 13.29
C PHE A 57 8.83 -4.17 13.11
N VAL A 58 9.26 -3.17 12.34
CA VAL A 58 8.47 -1.95 12.09
C VAL A 58 7.20 -2.26 11.31
N LYS A 59 7.27 -3.12 10.29
CA LYS A 59 6.08 -3.61 9.56
C LYS A 59 5.06 -4.25 10.51
N LYS A 60 5.51 -5.14 11.41
CA LYS A 60 4.63 -5.76 12.41
C LYS A 60 4.00 -4.70 13.33
N LYS A 61 4.78 -3.70 13.77
CA LYS A 61 4.25 -2.60 14.60
C LYS A 61 3.20 -1.77 13.88
N ILE A 62 3.47 -1.33 12.66
CA ILE A 62 2.49 -0.59 11.84
C ILE A 62 1.22 -1.42 11.65
N ASN A 63 1.34 -2.72 11.36
CA ASN A 63 0.17 -3.59 11.20
C ASN A 63 -0.67 -3.69 12.48
N ASN A 64 -0.02 -3.79 13.65
CA ASN A 64 -0.71 -3.82 14.94
C ASN A 64 -1.45 -2.49 15.18
N PHE A 65 -0.81 -1.35 14.94
CA PHE A 65 -1.44 -0.04 15.07
C PHE A 65 -2.65 0.12 14.14
N ARG A 66 -2.50 -0.28 12.86
CA ARG A 66 -3.60 -0.27 11.88
C ARG A 66 -4.76 -1.16 12.34
N THR A 67 -4.47 -2.35 12.85
CA THR A 67 -5.51 -3.27 13.32
C THR A 67 -6.29 -2.69 14.50
N SER A 68 -5.59 -2.13 15.49
CA SER A 68 -6.22 -1.46 16.63
C SER A 68 -7.06 -0.26 16.19
N TYR A 69 -6.50 0.61 15.35
CA TYR A 69 -7.21 1.77 14.80
C TYR A 69 -8.48 1.36 14.04
N LYS A 70 -8.41 0.36 13.14
CA LYS A 70 -9.59 -0.09 12.37
C LYS A 70 -10.69 -0.69 13.26
N ARG A 71 -10.31 -1.39 14.33
CA ARG A 71 -11.29 -1.90 15.32
C ARG A 71 -11.98 -0.74 16.03
N GLU A 72 -11.20 0.23 16.50
CA GLU A 72 -11.72 1.43 17.15
C GLU A 72 -12.65 2.23 16.23
N LEU A 73 -12.21 2.46 14.99
CA LEU A 73 -12.97 3.19 13.96
C LEU A 73 -14.31 2.49 13.67
N LYS A 74 -14.37 1.16 13.71
CA LYS A 74 -15.62 0.41 13.54
C LYS A 74 -16.59 0.67 14.69
N LEU A 75 -16.11 0.78 15.93
CA LEU A 75 -16.96 1.09 17.08
C LEU A 75 -17.56 2.50 16.96
N VAL A 76 -16.73 3.48 16.59
CA VAL A 76 -17.17 4.86 16.31
C VAL A 76 -18.20 4.89 15.18
N LYS A 77 -17.92 4.24 14.04
CA LYS A 77 -18.85 4.23 12.90
C LYS A 77 -20.17 3.51 13.21
N ASN A 78 -20.15 2.51 14.09
CA ASN A 78 -21.36 1.77 14.46
C ASN A 78 -22.23 2.55 15.44
N SER A 79 -21.66 3.31 16.38
CA SER A 79 -22.46 4.16 17.28
C SER A 79 -23.21 5.24 16.51
N SER A 80 -22.61 5.83 15.47
CA SER A 80 -23.27 6.82 14.63
C SER A 80 -24.41 6.29 13.75
N LYS A 81 -24.47 4.96 13.51
CA LYS A 81 -25.49 4.33 12.63
C LYS A 81 -26.71 3.82 13.37
N SER A 82 -26.65 3.75 14.69
CA SER A 82 -27.75 3.27 15.53
C SER A 82 -28.79 4.39 15.72
N ASP A 83 -29.62 4.60 14.71
CA ASP A 83 -30.75 5.56 14.71
C ASP A 83 -31.97 5.08 15.52
N ALA A 84 -31.73 4.43 16.66
CA ALA A 84 -32.78 3.84 17.48
C ALA A 84 -32.46 4.01 18.99
N GLY A 85 -32.60 5.24 19.48
CA GLY A 85 -33.04 5.49 20.85
C GLY A 85 -32.01 5.50 21.98
N SER A 86 -30.70 5.47 21.71
CA SER A 86 -29.68 5.76 22.75
C SER A 86 -28.64 6.77 22.27
N GLU A 87 -28.59 7.92 22.92
CA GLU A 87 -27.83 9.13 22.56
C GLU A 87 -26.30 9.03 22.78
N GLU A 88 -25.77 7.84 23.10
CA GLU A 88 -24.37 7.73 23.52
C GLU A 88 -23.43 7.46 22.33
N ILE A 89 -22.96 8.54 21.71
CA ILE A 89 -21.90 8.48 20.69
C ILE A 89 -20.65 7.88 21.32
N TYR A 90 -20.26 6.68 20.85
CA TYR A 90 -19.02 6.03 21.26
C TYR A 90 -17.80 6.95 21.07
N LYS A 91 -17.08 7.22 22.16
CA LYS A 91 -15.81 7.96 22.14
C LYS A 91 -14.63 6.97 22.08
N PRO A 92 -13.67 7.17 21.16
CA PRO A 92 -12.46 6.36 21.11
C PRO A 92 -11.71 6.34 22.45
N LYS A 93 -11.31 5.15 22.89
CA LYS A 93 -10.45 4.91 24.06
C LYS A 93 -8.97 4.87 23.69
N LEU A 94 -8.66 4.69 22.41
CA LEU A 94 -7.29 4.66 21.90
C LEU A 94 -6.71 6.08 21.94
N TRP A 95 -5.72 6.34 22.81
CA TRP A 95 -5.17 7.69 22.98
C TRP A 95 -4.57 8.29 21.69
N TYR A 96 -4.06 7.42 20.81
CA TYR A 96 -3.50 7.80 19.50
C TYR A 96 -4.50 7.72 18.34
N PHE A 97 -5.80 7.59 18.63
CA PHE A 97 -6.82 7.44 17.58
C PHE A 97 -6.76 8.58 16.55
N GLU A 98 -6.73 9.83 17.02
CA GLU A 98 -6.68 11.02 16.17
C GLU A 98 -5.38 11.12 15.36
N LEU A 99 -4.25 10.62 15.89
CA LEU A 99 -2.97 10.62 15.19
C LEU A 99 -2.96 9.68 13.98
N LEU A 100 -3.82 8.66 13.99
CA LEU A 100 -3.97 7.68 12.91
C LEU A 100 -5.23 7.91 12.05
N SER A 101 -5.95 9.02 12.26
CA SER A 101 -7.16 9.38 11.52
C SER A 101 -6.98 9.37 9.99
N PHE A 102 -5.80 9.76 9.51
CA PHE A 102 -5.43 9.77 8.09
C PHE A 102 -5.56 8.40 7.38
N LEU A 103 -5.60 7.30 8.14
CA LEU A 103 -5.83 5.96 7.62
C LEU A 103 -7.30 5.70 7.27
N GLY A 104 -8.22 6.43 7.87
CA GLY A 104 -9.66 6.35 7.61
C GLY A 104 -10.10 7.09 6.35
N ASP A 105 -9.35 8.09 5.91
CA ASP A 105 -9.71 9.00 4.81
C ASP A 105 -9.49 8.41 3.40
N GLN A 106 -9.12 7.14 3.31
CA GLN A 106 -8.87 6.47 2.03
C GLN A 106 -10.13 6.35 1.15
N ASP A 107 -11.33 6.47 1.73
CA ASP A 107 -12.60 6.26 1.04
C ASP A 107 -13.19 7.54 0.41
N LEU A 108 -12.56 8.71 0.55
CA LEU A 108 -13.07 9.93 -0.09
C LEU A 108 -13.03 9.79 -1.63
N PRO A 109 -14.16 9.96 -2.34
CA PRO A 109 -14.17 10.02 -3.79
C PRO A 109 -13.25 11.16 -4.21
N ARG A 110 -12.36 10.91 -5.18
CA ARG A 110 -11.53 11.94 -5.80
C ARG A 110 -12.47 13.05 -6.24
N THR A 111 -12.19 14.31 -5.88
CA THR A 111 -12.86 15.43 -6.54
C THR A 111 -12.66 15.23 -8.04
N PRO A 112 -13.72 15.28 -8.86
CA PRO A 112 -13.57 15.12 -10.30
C PRO A 112 -12.68 16.26 -10.79
N VAL A 113 -11.42 15.94 -11.10
CA VAL A 113 -10.59 16.82 -11.92
C VAL A 113 -11.18 16.68 -13.30
N SER A 114 -11.82 17.75 -13.78
CA SER A 114 -12.43 17.86 -15.11
C SER A 114 -11.64 17.09 -16.17
N ASN A 115 -12.34 16.23 -16.90
CA ASN A 115 -11.84 15.25 -17.88
C ASN A 115 -11.12 15.88 -19.08
N MET A 116 -9.93 16.42 -18.88
CA MET A 116 -8.98 16.74 -19.96
C MET A 116 -7.66 16.01 -19.71
N PHE A 117 -7.73 14.69 -19.53
CA PHE A 117 -6.52 13.85 -19.54
C PHE A 117 -6.75 12.73 -20.52
N ASP A 118 -6.05 12.81 -21.66
CA ASP A 118 -6.17 11.91 -22.80
C ASP A 118 -5.85 10.46 -22.40
N GLU A 119 -6.70 9.53 -22.84
CA GLU A 119 -6.58 8.06 -22.65
C GLU A 119 -5.22 7.47 -23.07
N GLU A 120 -4.47 8.18 -23.91
CA GLU A 120 -3.08 7.88 -24.26
C GLU A 120 -2.16 7.91 -23.02
N GLU A 121 -2.31 8.88 -22.11
CA GLU A 121 -1.41 9.07 -20.97
C GLU A 121 -1.57 7.97 -19.91
N ILE A 122 -2.80 7.47 -19.72
CA ILE A 122 -3.11 6.32 -18.87
C ILE A 122 -2.52 5.03 -19.48
N ARG A 123 -2.63 4.85 -20.80
CA ARG A 123 -2.07 3.69 -21.49
C ARG A 123 -0.55 3.69 -21.52
N VAL A 124 0.09 4.84 -21.70
CA VAL A 124 1.54 5.00 -21.61
C VAL A 124 2.01 4.67 -20.19
N SER A 125 1.31 5.17 -19.18
CA SER A 125 1.60 4.88 -17.77
C SER A 125 1.48 3.38 -17.45
N LEU A 126 0.47 2.69 -17.97
CA LEU A 126 0.29 1.24 -17.77
C LEU A 126 1.36 0.39 -18.48
N ARG A 127 1.81 0.79 -19.68
CA ARG A 127 2.86 0.10 -20.44
C ARG A 127 4.24 0.25 -19.82
N LEU A 128 4.51 1.35 -19.12
CA LEU A 128 5.79 1.57 -18.43
C LEU A 128 5.94 0.73 -17.15
N ILE A 129 4.82 0.30 -16.54
CA ILE A 129 4.83 -0.42 -15.25
C ILE A 129 5.06 -1.95 -15.42
N HIS A 130 4.79 -2.51 -16.61
CA HIS A 130 4.97 -3.93 -16.88
C HIS A 130 5.89 -4.14 -18.09
N PRO A 131 7.21 -4.35 -17.92
CA PRO A 131 7.96 -5.02 -18.97
C PRO A 131 7.37 -6.42 -19.09
N THR A 132 6.54 -6.63 -20.11
CA THR A 132 6.07 -7.95 -20.47
C THR A 132 7.29 -8.81 -20.74
N ARG A 133 7.55 -9.75 -19.82
CA ARG A 133 8.54 -10.80 -20.02
C ARG A 133 8.10 -11.57 -21.25
N ARG A 134 8.73 -11.26 -22.38
CA ARG A 134 8.64 -12.02 -23.64
C ARG A 134 9.02 -13.47 -23.29
N ARG A 135 8.02 -14.33 -23.12
CA ARG A 135 8.25 -15.78 -23.19
C ARG A 135 8.65 -16.02 -24.64
N SER A 136 9.88 -16.48 -24.82
CA SER A 136 10.40 -16.94 -26.10
C SER A 136 9.47 -17.98 -26.71
N GLU A 137 8.77 -17.61 -27.78
CA GLU A 137 8.27 -18.56 -28.78
C GLU A 137 9.48 -19.14 -29.52
N THR A 138 10.08 -20.18 -28.94
CA THR A 138 10.84 -21.15 -29.72
C THR A 138 9.88 -22.25 -30.13
N SER A 139 9.40 -22.22 -31.37
CA SER A 139 9.33 -23.41 -32.24
C SER A 139 8.49 -23.15 -33.50
N ARG A 140 9.23 -22.95 -34.60
CA ARG A 140 8.97 -23.46 -35.97
C ARG A 140 7.87 -22.77 -36.78
N LEU A 141 8.32 -22.03 -37.81
CA LEU A 141 7.61 -21.93 -39.07
C LEU A 141 8.17 -22.96 -40.08
N PRO A 142 7.35 -23.40 -41.06
CA PRO A 142 7.58 -24.59 -41.86
C PRO A 142 8.23 -24.24 -43.21
N LEU A 143 8.98 -25.18 -43.80
CA LEU A 143 9.17 -25.22 -45.25
C LEU A 143 9.12 -26.66 -45.78
N THR A 144 8.15 -26.81 -46.65
CA THR A 144 7.89 -27.82 -47.67
C THR A 144 9.13 -28.32 -48.42
N GLY A 145 9.11 -29.63 -48.77
CA GLY A 145 9.45 -30.10 -50.12
C GLY A 145 10.72 -30.93 -50.32
N GLN A 146 10.57 -32.28 -50.23
CA GLN A 146 11.01 -33.35 -51.18
C GLN A 146 12.48 -33.38 -51.72
N PRO A 147 13.03 -34.53 -52.23
CA PRO A 147 12.39 -35.80 -52.57
C PRO A 147 13.02 -37.06 -51.95
N VAL A 148 12.26 -38.15 -52.09
CA VAL A 148 12.68 -39.54 -51.91
C VAL A 148 13.73 -39.93 -52.96
N SER A 149 14.82 -40.53 -52.52
CA SER A 149 15.72 -41.28 -53.40
C SER A 149 15.82 -42.72 -52.90
N THR A 150 15.21 -43.59 -53.68
CA THR A 150 15.34 -45.05 -53.73
C THR A 150 16.81 -45.47 -53.71
N THR A 151 17.16 -46.43 -52.84
CA THR A 151 18.29 -47.34 -53.06
C THR A 151 17.89 -48.75 -52.63
N ILE A 152 18.14 -49.65 -53.57
CA ILE A 152 17.92 -51.09 -53.63
C ILE A 152 18.90 -51.84 -52.72
N LEU A 153 18.45 -52.93 -52.10
CA LEU A 153 18.98 -54.30 -52.23
C LEU A 153 17.99 -55.30 -51.64
#